data_AF-A0A6I7P7X2-F1
#
_entry.id   AF-A0A6I7P7X2-F1
#
_cell.length_a   1.000
_cell.length_b   1.000
_cell.length_c   1.000
_cell.angle_alpha   90.00
_cell.angle_beta   90.00
_cell.angle_gamma   90.00
#
_symmetry.space_group_name_H-M   'P 1'
#
loop_
_entity.id
_entity.type
_entity.pdbx_description
1 polymer ?
#
loop_
_entity_poly.entity_id
_entity_poly.type
_entity_poly.pdbx_seq_one_letter_code
_entity_poly.pdbx_strand_id
1 'polypeptide(L)'
;MTPDQILDAFGKAHPMSPLELIALFDAALAEADALAPTITRLAEAAGEGVYLLPREENVVHIGLHVLAKAGHPAAEPALHRVVCADPILTERLFGLENIPLVASLLVTAFDGDGDQLMAVAFAPGLDGSMVCAGLLAIAYLTVVGRLDRAHAVAFLRRFETERLSGDMGDPMAEFGWQSAVAYLGAAELRPELEALWARSPLAAMGGDEDKAEMLATLEWSADHPGDPSRLIETEQVAPITDLIDAMPWLLAKPEAAKPKRAKPRGPRDAAADLALDEEEERWLRGFLVSPNVPASTIPLEALDGLFAALVAGPEPVAPPEYLPVVFGDGEPNYASAEQAEYVQDLFGRHWATIETRLAAGQPHEPLFAPATLDDTGRYWARGFILGVNLRHDGWRRLIDDTEAGDFLGLVVGLIQDELGDGAEPIDGDERSEVLENLGRLVQFAYFYWRQEPTRIPNEPARSTKIGRNAPCPCGSGKKYKKCCGAG
;
A
#
# COMPACT_ATOMS: atom_id res chain seq x y z
N MET A 1 -24.68 -13.35 18.81
CA MET A 1 -24.80 -12.66 17.50
C MET A 1 -25.07 -13.73 16.46
N THR A 2 -25.82 -13.45 15.38
CA THR A 2 -25.94 -14.42 14.27
C THR A 2 -24.66 -14.45 13.44
N PRO A 3 -24.38 -15.50 12.66
CA PRO A 3 -23.23 -15.54 11.75
C PRO A 3 -23.15 -14.31 10.82
N ASP A 4 -24.28 -13.88 10.25
CA ASP A 4 -24.32 -12.68 9.40
C ASP A 4 -23.96 -11.39 10.15
N GLN A 5 -24.38 -11.26 11.42
CA GLN A 5 -24.01 -10.11 12.26
C GLN A 5 -22.52 -10.11 12.60
N ILE A 6 -21.92 -11.29 12.75
CA ILE A 6 -20.48 -11.43 13.01
C ILE A 6 -19.68 -11.09 11.76
N LEU A 7 -20.07 -11.61 10.59
CA LEU A 7 -19.42 -11.30 9.31
C LEU A 7 -19.54 -9.82 8.95
N ASP A 8 -20.69 -9.19 9.20
CA ASP A 8 -20.88 -7.74 9.03
C ASP A 8 -19.97 -6.94 9.98
N ALA A 9 -19.83 -7.37 11.24
CA ALA A 9 -18.92 -6.75 12.20
C ALA A 9 -17.45 -6.90 11.78
N PHE A 10 -17.04 -8.08 11.30
CA PHE A 10 -15.72 -8.30 10.73
C PHE A 10 -15.48 -7.39 9.54
N GLY A 11 -16.41 -7.34 8.58
CA GLY A 11 -16.25 -6.54 7.38
C GLY A 11 -16.10 -5.05 7.65
N LYS A 12 -16.87 -4.53 8.62
CA LYS A 12 -16.74 -3.12 9.05
C LYS A 12 -15.42 -2.82 9.73
N ALA A 13 -14.89 -3.79 10.49
CA ALA A 13 -13.62 -3.70 11.23
C ALA A 13 -13.41 -2.39 12.02
N HIS A 14 -14.50 -1.75 12.44
CA HIS A 14 -14.43 -0.46 13.10
C HIS A 14 -13.83 -0.61 14.50
N PRO A 15 -13.11 0.40 15.00
CA PRO A 15 -12.55 0.34 16.34
C PRO A 15 -13.65 0.18 17.40
N MET A 16 -13.51 -0.85 18.24
CA MET A 16 -14.48 -1.27 19.25
C MET A 16 -13.89 -1.22 20.65
N SER A 17 -14.73 -1.05 21.67
CA SER A 17 -14.28 -1.17 23.06
C SER A 17 -13.83 -2.61 23.38
N PRO A 18 -12.99 -2.82 24.41
CA PRO A 18 -12.58 -4.16 24.81
C PRO A 18 -13.77 -5.10 25.08
N LEU A 19 -14.85 -4.60 25.69
CA LEU A 19 -16.04 -5.41 25.99
C LEU A 19 -16.80 -5.83 24.72
N GLU A 20 -16.88 -4.94 23.72
CA GLU A 20 -17.50 -5.26 22.43
C GLU A 20 -16.69 -6.31 21.67
N LEU A 21 -15.36 -6.20 21.68
CA LEU A 21 -14.48 -7.19 21.06
C LEU A 21 -14.54 -8.55 21.74
N ILE A 22 -14.54 -8.59 23.08
CA ILE A 22 -14.73 -9.84 23.83
C ILE A 22 -16.04 -10.48 23.41
N ALA A 23 -17.16 -9.73 23.40
CA ALA A 23 -18.46 -10.26 23.01
C ALA A 23 -18.50 -10.73 21.55
N LEU A 24 -17.85 -10.00 20.63
CA LEU A 24 -17.74 -10.37 19.22
C LEU A 24 -16.95 -11.67 19.05
N PHE A 25 -15.77 -11.78 19.67
CA PHE A 25 -14.91 -12.95 19.53
C PHE A 25 -15.44 -14.17 20.25
N ASP A 26 -16.07 -14.02 21.42
CA ASP A 26 -16.78 -15.13 22.08
C ASP A 26 -17.89 -15.68 21.19
N ALA A 27 -18.68 -14.79 20.56
CA ALA A 27 -19.72 -15.20 19.63
C ALA A 27 -19.13 -15.84 18.36
N ALA A 28 -18.04 -15.30 17.82
CA ALA A 28 -17.40 -15.82 16.62
C ALA A 28 -16.77 -17.20 16.83
N LEU A 29 -16.13 -17.43 17.98
CA LEU A 29 -15.58 -18.74 18.35
C LEU A 29 -16.70 -19.77 18.52
N ALA A 30 -17.85 -19.38 19.09
CA ALA A 30 -19.01 -20.26 19.23
C ALA A 30 -19.68 -20.62 17.88
N GLU A 31 -19.56 -19.74 16.88
CA GLU A 31 -20.17 -19.88 15.56
C GLU A 31 -19.15 -20.25 14.46
N ALA A 32 -17.94 -20.73 14.84
CA ALA A 32 -16.85 -20.98 13.90
C ALA A 32 -17.25 -21.87 12.71
N ASP A 33 -18.02 -22.94 12.96
CA ASP A 33 -18.53 -23.84 11.91
C ASP A 33 -19.43 -23.12 10.89
N ALA A 34 -20.23 -22.16 11.35
CA ALA A 34 -21.14 -21.39 10.49
C ALA A 34 -20.41 -20.28 9.72
N LEU A 35 -19.30 -19.75 10.26
CA LEU A 35 -18.48 -18.72 9.64
C LEU A 35 -17.51 -19.29 8.60
N ALA A 36 -17.01 -20.51 8.82
CA ALA A 36 -15.96 -21.13 8.02
C ALA A 36 -16.23 -21.15 6.50
N PRO A 37 -17.45 -21.47 5.99
CA PRO A 37 -17.70 -21.49 4.55
C PRO A 37 -17.48 -20.14 3.87
N THR A 38 -17.82 -19.03 4.54
CA THR A 38 -17.62 -17.68 3.97
C THR A 38 -16.15 -17.29 4.00
N ILE A 39 -15.46 -17.53 5.13
CA ILE A 39 -14.05 -17.19 5.30
C ILE A 39 -13.19 -17.97 4.30
N THR A 40 -13.40 -19.28 4.21
CA THR A 40 -12.64 -20.17 3.32
C THR A 40 -12.86 -19.84 1.84
N ARG A 41 -14.10 -19.55 1.43
CA ARG A 41 -14.40 -19.12 0.06
C ARG A 41 -13.70 -17.81 -0.30
N LEU A 42 -13.64 -16.84 0.61
CA LEU A 42 -12.94 -15.58 0.37
C LEU A 42 -11.42 -15.77 0.36
N ALA A 43 -10.88 -16.59 1.25
CA ALA A 43 -9.47 -16.94 1.27
C ALA A 43 -9.04 -17.67 -0.02
N GLU A 44 -9.88 -18.58 -0.53
CA GLU A 44 -9.63 -19.27 -1.80
C GLU A 44 -9.70 -18.30 -2.99
N ALA A 45 -10.72 -17.44 -3.05
CA ALA A 45 -10.81 -16.41 -4.08
C ALA A 45 -9.57 -15.49 -4.08
N ALA A 46 -9.12 -15.04 -2.91
CA ALA A 46 -7.92 -14.23 -2.78
C ALA A 46 -6.67 -14.99 -3.27
N GLY A 47 -6.53 -16.27 -2.89
CA GLY A 47 -5.44 -17.13 -3.36
C GLY A 47 -5.45 -17.40 -4.86
N GLU A 48 -6.61 -17.31 -5.51
CA GLU A 48 -6.76 -17.38 -6.97
C GLU A 48 -6.53 -16.03 -7.69
N GLY A 49 -6.12 -14.99 -6.94
CA GLY A 49 -5.80 -13.67 -7.48
C GLY A 49 -6.99 -12.73 -7.57
N VAL A 50 -8.13 -13.03 -6.94
CA VAL A 50 -9.25 -12.09 -6.85
C VAL A 50 -8.88 -10.95 -5.91
N TYR A 51 -8.89 -9.72 -6.43
CA TYR A 51 -8.71 -8.51 -5.62
C TYR A 51 -9.96 -8.29 -4.75
N LEU A 52 -9.92 -8.70 -3.48
CA LEU A 52 -11.07 -8.60 -2.57
C LEU A 52 -11.46 -7.15 -2.25
N LEU A 53 -12.74 -6.91 -1.93
CA LEU A 53 -13.20 -5.65 -1.32
C LEU A 53 -12.56 -5.46 0.07
N PRO A 54 -12.39 -4.21 0.56
CA PRO A 54 -11.80 -3.97 1.89
C PRO A 54 -12.52 -4.73 3.02
N ARG A 55 -13.86 -4.75 2.98
CA ARG A 55 -14.65 -5.50 3.96
C ARG A 55 -14.43 -7.02 3.86
N GLU A 56 -14.15 -7.54 2.67
CA GLU A 56 -13.90 -8.97 2.46
C GLU A 56 -12.50 -9.34 2.93
N GLU A 57 -11.50 -8.47 2.73
CA GLU A 57 -10.17 -8.60 3.33
C GLU A 57 -10.25 -8.66 4.85
N ASN A 58 -11.04 -7.77 5.47
CA ASN A 58 -11.25 -7.78 6.92
C ASN A 58 -11.89 -9.10 7.40
N VAL A 59 -12.87 -9.63 6.66
CA VAL A 59 -13.48 -10.94 6.96
C VAL A 59 -12.44 -12.06 6.89
N VAL A 60 -11.55 -12.05 5.89
CA VAL A 60 -10.48 -13.06 5.76
C VAL A 60 -9.48 -12.91 6.91
N HIS A 61 -8.94 -11.70 7.15
CA HIS A 61 -7.99 -11.43 8.21
C HIS A 61 -8.53 -11.91 9.56
N ILE A 62 -9.66 -11.35 10.00
CA ILE A 62 -10.22 -11.61 11.33
C ILE A 62 -10.72 -13.06 11.41
N GLY A 63 -11.36 -13.53 10.34
CA GLY A 63 -11.90 -14.88 10.25
C GLY A 63 -10.83 -15.97 10.37
N LEU A 64 -9.68 -15.83 9.71
CA LEU A 64 -8.58 -16.79 9.81
C LEU A 64 -8.05 -16.89 11.25
N HIS A 65 -7.93 -15.77 11.96
CA HIS A 65 -7.54 -15.76 13.38
C HIS A 65 -8.56 -16.51 14.23
N VAL A 66 -9.86 -16.27 14.02
CA VAL A 66 -10.94 -16.94 14.74
C VAL A 66 -10.95 -18.45 14.46
N LEU A 67 -10.87 -18.87 13.20
CA LEU A 67 -10.84 -20.28 12.84
C LEU A 67 -9.62 -21.00 13.42
N ALA A 68 -8.44 -20.37 13.34
CA ALA A 68 -7.22 -20.90 13.94
C ALA A 68 -7.38 -21.05 15.46
N LYS A 69 -7.85 -19.99 16.15
CA LYS A 69 -8.07 -20.00 17.60
C LYS A 69 -9.12 -21.03 18.03
N ALA A 70 -10.14 -21.26 17.22
CA ALA A 70 -11.16 -22.28 17.45
C ALA A 70 -10.65 -23.71 17.22
N GLY A 71 -9.46 -23.89 16.62
CA GLY A 71 -8.97 -25.20 16.18
C GLY A 71 -9.83 -25.80 15.07
N HIS A 72 -10.47 -24.96 14.26
CA HIS A 72 -11.35 -25.42 13.19
C HIS A 72 -10.53 -26.01 12.04
N PRO A 73 -10.88 -27.18 11.48
CA PRO A 73 -10.06 -27.90 10.50
C PRO A 73 -9.87 -27.15 9.17
N ALA A 74 -10.73 -26.17 8.88
CA ALA A 74 -10.57 -25.33 7.69
C ALA A 74 -9.57 -24.17 7.85
N ALA A 75 -9.03 -23.95 9.06
CA ALA A 75 -8.12 -22.83 9.34
C ALA A 75 -6.80 -22.97 8.57
N GLU A 76 -6.13 -24.12 8.70
CA GLU A 76 -4.83 -24.35 8.08
C GLU A 76 -4.90 -24.30 6.56
N PRO A 77 -5.85 -24.99 5.87
CA PRO A 77 -5.89 -24.95 4.42
C PRO A 77 -6.19 -23.55 3.89
N ALA A 78 -7.07 -22.80 4.55
CA ALA A 78 -7.40 -21.44 4.15
C ALA A 78 -6.23 -20.47 4.38
N LEU A 79 -5.50 -20.63 5.48
CA LEU A 79 -4.29 -19.85 5.75
C LEU A 79 -3.21 -20.14 4.71
N HIS A 80 -2.99 -21.42 4.39
CA HIS A 80 -2.04 -21.84 3.36
C HIS A 80 -2.37 -21.22 1.99
N ARG A 81 -3.65 -21.22 1.59
CA ARG A 81 -4.09 -20.58 0.34
C ARG A 81 -3.71 -19.11 0.26
N VAL A 82 -3.79 -18.39 1.37
CA VAL A 82 -3.47 -16.95 1.41
C VAL A 82 -1.96 -16.73 1.46
N VAL A 83 -1.25 -17.44 2.35
CA VAL A 83 0.20 -17.26 2.55
C VAL A 83 0.99 -17.62 1.30
N CYS A 84 0.57 -18.65 0.56
CA CYS A 84 1.23 -19.10 -0.67
C CYS A 84 0.70 -18.45 -1.95
N ALA A 85 -0.10 -17.39 -1.84
CA ALA A 85 -0.55 -16.61 -2.98
C ALA A 85 0.54 -15.63 -3.43
N ASP A 86 0.19 -14.35 -3.55
CA ASP A 86 1.10 -13.27 -3.93
C ASP A 86 1.51 -12.46 -2.69
N PRO A 87 2.79 -12.04 -2.53
CA PRO A 87 3.26 -11.27 -1.39
C PRO A 87 2.45 -9.98 -1.10
N ILE A 88 1.91 -9.33 -2.14
CA ILE A 88 1.10 -8.13 -2.00
C ILE A 88 -0.22 -8.45 -1.26
N LEU A 89 -0.81 -9.62 -1.48
CA LEU A 89 -2.00 -10.05 -0.75
C LEU A 89 -1.68 -10.23 0.73
N THR A 90 -0.59 -10.94 1.04
CA THR A 90 -0.15 -11.17 2.41
C THR A 90 0.13 -9.85 3.12
N GLU A 91 0.82 -8.91 2.47
CA GLU A 91 1.07 -7.58 3.00
C GLU A 91 -0.23 -6.81 3.26
N ARG A 92 -1.19 -6.87 2.34
CA ARG A 92 -2.49 -6.20 2.51
C ARG A 92 -3.30 -6.77 3.66
N LEU A 93 -3.31 -8.10 3.81
CA LEU A 93 -4.08 -8.75 4.85
C LEU A 93 -3.39 -8.57 6.20
N PHE A 94 -2.11 -8.94 6.32
CA PHE A 94 -1.45 -9.03 7.61
C PHE A 94 -0.56 -7.83 7.92
N GLY A 95 -0.29 -6.94 6.97
CA GLY A 95 0.61 -5.81 7.09
C GLY A 95 2.06 -6.13 6.68
N LEU A 96 2.85 -5.09 6.41
CA LEU A 96 4.28 -5.18 6.14
C LEU A 96 5.03 -5.84 7.33
N GLU A 97 5.96 -6.74 7.01
CA GLU A 97 6.93 -7.32 7.95
C GLU A 97 6.31 -8.13 9.12
N ASN A 98 5.09 -8.62 9.01
CA ASN A 98 4.40 -9.36 10.08
C ASN A 98 4.74 -10.86 10.16
N ILE A 99 6.04 -11.19 10.03
CA ILE A 99 6.57 -12.54 10.17
C ILE A 99 6.12 -13.20 11.49
N PRO A 100 6.21 -12.54 12.67
CA PRO A 100 5.80 -13.16 13.93
C PRO A 100 4.31 -13.51 13.98
N LEU A 101 3.46 -12.65 13.40
CA LEU A 101 2.01 -12.86 13.36
C LEU A 101 1.66 -14.05 12.47
N VAL A 102 2.22 -14.10 11.26
CA VAL A 102 1.96 -15.21 10.32
C VAL A 102 2.50 -16.53 10.88
N ALA A 103 3.70 -16.53 11.46
CA ALA A 103 4.25 -17.72 12.12
C ALA A 103 3.35 -18.18 13.28
N SER A 104 2.87 -17.24 14.10
CA SER A 104 1.95 -17.52 15.21
C SER A 104 0.60 -18.06 14.74
N LEU A 105 0.07 -17.54 13.62
CA LEU A 105 -1.12 -18.08 12.96
C LEU A 105 -0.91 -19.52 12.47
N LEU A 106 0.21 -19.80 11.80
CA LEU A 106 0.58 -21.16 11.34
C LEU A 106 0.68 -22.12 12.53
N VAL A 107 1.35 -21.71 13.61
CA VAL A 107 1.45 -22.49 14.86
C VAL A 107 0.06 -22.77 15.47
N THR A 108 -0.82 -21.79 15.44
CA THR A 108 -2.17 -21.87 16.03
C THR A 108 -3.08 -22.76 15.19
N ALA A 109 -3.03 -22.61 13.87
CA ALA A 109 -3.86 -23.36 12.92
C ALA A 109 -3.37 -24.80 12.72
N PHE A 110 -2.11 -25.11 13.06
CA PHE A 110 -1.50 -26.42 12.83
C PHE A 110 -2.38 -27.57 13.34
N ASP A 111 -2.73 -28.48 12.43
CA ASP A 111 -3.63 -29.60 12.65
C ASP A 111 -2.90 -30.93 12.93
N GLY A 112 -1.58 -30.95 12.75
CA GLY A 112 -0.73 -32.13 12.91
C GLY A 112 -0.05 -32.60 11.63
N ASP A 113 -0.42 -32.08 10.46
CA ASP A 113 0.21 -32.44 9.18
C ASP A 113 1.50 -31.63 8.95
N GLY A 114 2.62 -32.19 9.41
CA GLY A 114 3.94 -31.59 9.22
C GLY A 114 4.37 -31.49 7.75
N ASP A 115 3.93 -32.41 6.88
CA ASP A 115 4.29 -32.39 5.46
C ASP A 115 3.61 -31.21 4.76
N GLN A 116 2.37 -30.90 5.13
CA GLN A 116 1.65 -29.75 4.60
C GLN A 116 2.27 -28.42 5.05
N LEU A 117 2.63 -28.29 6.33
CA LEU A 117 3.34 -27.10 6.84
C LEU A 117 4.69 -26.90 6.12
N MET A 118 5.41 -27.99 5.85
CA MET A 118 6.65 -27.96 5.09
C MET A 118 6.43 -27.58 3.63
N ALA A 119 5.33 -28.02 3.02
CA ALA A 119 4.93 -27.61 1.68
C ALA A 119 4.65 -26.09 1.61
N VAL A 120 4.02 -25.52 2.65
CA VAL A 120 3.83 -24.07 2.79
C VAL A 120 5.19 -23.38 2.75
N ALA A 121 6.13 -23.74 3.61
CA ALA A 121 7.43 -23.07 3.67
C ALA A 121 8.26 -23.17 2.37
N PHE A 122 7.90 -24.09 1.46
CA PHE A 122 8.63 -24.39 0.22
C PHE A 122 7.82 -24.05 -1.04
N ALA A 123 6.66 -23.41 -0.92
CA ALA A 123 5.85 -23.12 -2.09
C ALA A 123 6.65 -22.23 -3.07
N PRO A 124 6.78 -22.62 -4.35
CA PRO A 124 7.51 -21.84 -5.32
C PRO A 124 6.93 -20.43 -5.46
N GLY A 125 7.78 -19.41 -5.44
CA GLY A 125 7.36 -18.01 -5.60
C GLY A 125 6.99 -17.29 -4.31
N LEU A 126 7.08 -17.95 -3.15
CA LEU A 126 6.99 -17.27 -1.87
C LEU A 126 8.10 -16.22 -1.69
N ASP A 127 7.73 -15.07 -1.13
CA ASP A 127 8.71 -14.12 -0.61
C ASP A 127 9.45 -14.70 0.61
N GLY A 128 10.68 -14.24 0.85
CA GLY A 128 11.47 -14.77 1.96
C GLY A 128 10.91 -14.48 3.35
N SER A 129 10.00 -13.50 3.51
CA SER A 129 9.36 -13.25 4.81
C SER A 129 8.38 -14.36 5.15
N MET A 130 7.62 -14.86 4.17
CA MET A 130 6.73 -15.99 4.36
C MET A 130 7.48 -17.31 4.55
N VAL A 131 8.61 -17.49 3.84
CA VAL A 131 9.52 -18.61 4.11
C VAL A 131 10.05 -18.54 5.55
N CYS A 132 10.46 -17.37 6.00
CA CYS A 132 10.89 -17.15 7.39
C CYS A 132 9.80 -17.50 8.39
N ALA A 133 8.56 -17.02 8.18
CA ALA A 133 7.43 -17.31 9.05
C ALA A 133 7.15 -18.83 9.15
N GLY A 134 7.18 -19.55 8.03
CA GLY A 134 7.04 -21.00 7.99
C GLY A 134 8.15 -21.73 8.75
N LEU A 135 9.41 -21.32 8.58
CA LEU A 135 10.56 -21.90 9.27
C LEU A 135 10.51 -21.67 10.79
N LEU A 136 10.11 -20.48 11.23
CA LEU A 136 9.90 -20.19 12.65
C LEU A 136 8.74 -21.00 13.24
N ALA A 137 7.65 -21.19 12.50
CA ALA A 137 6.55 -22.04 12.91
C ALA A 137 6.98 -23.52 13.06
N ILE A 138 7.76 -24.04 12.11
CA ILE A 138 8.35 -25.38 12.17
C ILE A 138 9.25 -25.52 13.40
N ALA A 139 10.13 -24.54 13.65
CA ALA A 139 11.00 -24.55 14.82
C ALA A 139 10.18 -24.59 16.12
N TYR A 140 9.20 -23.69 16.27
CA TYR A 140 8.31 -23.67 17.44
C TYR A 140 7.61 -25.01 17.65
N LEU A 141 6.91 -25.51 16.63
CA LEU A 141 6.12 -26.75 16.72
C LEU A 141 6.99 -27.97 17.03
N THR A 142 8.23 -27.98 16.53
CA THR A 142 9.18 -29.05 16.83
C THR A 142 9.68 -28.96 18.27
N VAL A 143 10.02 -27.75 18.75
CA VAL A 143 10.47 -27.53 20.13
C VAL A 143 9.37 -27.96 21.11
N VAL A 144 8.10 -27.59 20.89
CA VAL A 144 7.01 -28.01 21.79
C VAL A 144 6.53 -29.45 21.56
N GLY A 145 7.20 -30.22 20.70
CA GLY A 145 6.93 -31.64 20.48
C GLY A 145 5.66 -31.94 19.67
N ARG A 146 5.13 -30.95 18.94
CA ARG A 146 3.99 -31.12 18.02
C ARG A 146 4.42 -31.58 16.62
N LEU A 147 5.69 -31.40 16.27
CA LEU A 147 6.30 -31.88 15.01
C LEU A 147 7.51 -32.77 15.33
N ASP A 148 7.71 -33.84 14.56
CA ASP A 148 8.82 -34.77 14.78
C ASP A 148 10.17 -34.12 14.49
N ARG A 149 11.08 -34.13 15.47
CA ARG A 149 12.40 -33.48 15.33
C ARG A 149 13.23 -34.07 14.21
N ALA A 150 13.24 -35.40 14.03
CA ALA A 150 14.06 -36.01 13.00
C ALA A 150 13.58 -35.58 11.60
N HIS A 151 12.26 -35.49 11.43
CA HIS A 151 11.62 -34.94 10.24
C HIS A 151 12.02 -33.47 10.04
N ALA A 152 11.85 -32.61 11.05
CA ALA A 152 12.20 -31.18 10.97
C ALA A 152 13.67 -30.96 10.57
N VAL A 153 14.59 -31.68 11.20
CA VAL A 153 16.04 -31.58 10.92
C VAL A 153 16.36 -32.06 9.51
N ALA A 154 15.75 -33.16 9.06
CA ALA A 154 15.94 -33.65 7.69
C ALA A 154 15.45 -32.61 6.67
N PHE A 155 14.33 -31.96 6.96
CA PHE A 155 13.79 -30.87 6.15
C PHE A 155 14.70 -29.65 6.12
N LEU A 156 15.19 -29.16 7.27
CA LEU A 156 16.10 -28.02 7.33
C LEU A 156 17.41 -28.31 6.58
N ARG A 157 17.95 -29.52 6.69
CA ARG A 157 19.10 -29.94 5.89
C ARG A 157 18.80 -29.89 4.40
N ARG A 158 17.64 -30.42 4.00
CA ARG A 158 17.21 -30.45 2.61
C ARG A 158 17.04 -29.04 2.03
N PHE A 159 16.35 -28.14 2.75
CA PHE A 159 16.17 -26.73 2.38
C PHE A 159 17.48 -26.08 1.94
N GLU A 160 18.51 -26.28 2.75
CA GLU A 160 19.83 -25.70 2.58
C GLU A 160 20.64 -26.40 1.48
N THR A 161 20.66 -27.73 1.46
CA THR A 161 21.43 -28.49 0.45
C THR A 161 20.85 -28.42 -0.96
N GLU A 162 19.53 -28.37 -1.10
CA GLU A 162 18.81 -28.28 -2.38
C GLU A 162 18.49 -26.84 -2.77
N ARG A 163 18.81 -25.85 -1.93
CA ARG A 163 18.55 -24.41 -2.14
C ARG A 163 17.08 -24.11 -2.49
N LEU A 164 16.18 -24.54 -1.62
CA LEU A 164 14.75 -24.59 -1.95
C LEU A 164 14.06 -23.21 -1.98
N SER A 165 14.70 -22.16 -1.45
CA SER A 165 14.30 -20.75 -1.67
C SER A 165 14.81 -20.15 -2.99
N GLY A 166 15.50 -20.93 -3.84
CA GLY A 166 16.08 -20.49 -5.11
C GLY A 166 17.56 -20.12 -5.05
N ASP A 167 18.16 -19.90 -6.22
CA ASP A 167 19.61 -19.66 -6.36
C ASP A 167 20.06 -18.28 -5.86
N MET A 168 19.15 -17.31 -5.77
CA MET A 168 19.43 -15.98 -5.21
C MET A 168 18.97 -15.97 -3.74
N GLY A 169 19.93 -15.97 -2.81
CA GLY A 169 19.69 -15.97 -1.36
C GLY A 169 18.85 -14.78 -0.91
N ASP A 170 17.54 -15.00 -0.75
CA ASP A 170 16.66 -14.05 -0.11
C ASP A 170 17.10 -13.89 1.37
N PRO A 171 17.45 -12.67 1.81
CA PRO A 171 17.95 -12.43 3.16
C PRO A 171 17.01 -12.92 4.26
N MET A 172 15.69 -12.79 4.05
CA MET A 172 14.70 -13.20 5.03
C MET A 172 14.54 -14.71 5.08
N ALA A 173 14.60 -15.39 3.92
CA ALA A 173 14.61 -16.86 3.89
C ALA A 173 15.87 -17.43 4.57
N GLU A 174 17.05 -16.86 4.29
CA GLU A 174 18.31 -17.24 4.92
C GLU A 174 18.29 -16.96 6.43
N PHE A 175 17.76 -15.81 6.84
CA PHE A 175 17.55 -15.45 8.25
C PHE A 175 16.62 -16.45 8.96
N GLY A 176 15.47 -16.76 8.37
CA GLY A 176 14.52 -17.71 8.92
C GLY A 176 15.12 -19.11 9.10
N TRP A 177 15.95 -19.54 8.16
CA TRP A 177 16.61 -20.85 8.25
C TRP A 177 17.64 -20.91 9.38
N GLN A 178 18.53 -19.92 9.51
CA GLN A 178 19.50 -19.91 10.60
C GLN A 178 18.81 -19.79 11.97
N SER A 179 17.75 -18.98 12.07
CA SER A 179 16.92 -18.87 13.28
C SER A 179 16.27 -20.21 13.62
N ALA A 180 15.67 -20.91 12.65
CA ALA A 180 15.07 -22.22 12.87
C ALA A 180 16.10 -23.25 13.35
N VAL A 181 17.31 -23.29 12.77
CA VAL A 181 18.41 -24.16 13.22
C VAL A 181 18.80 -23.87 14.67
N ALA A 182 18.97 -22.58 15.00
CA ALA A 182 19.40 -22.16 16.33
C ALA A 182 18.34 -22.41 17.40
N TYR A 183 17.09 -21.97 17.21
CA TYR A 183 16.03 -22.16 18.20
C TYR A 183 15.60 -23.62 18.35
N LEU A 184 15.73 -24.44 17.30
CA LEU A 184 15.53 -25.88 17.42
C LEU A 184 16.66 -26.55 18.22
N GLY A 185 17.82 -25.91 18.39
CA GLY A 185 19.01 -26.56 18.95
C GLY A 185 19.53 -27.68 18.04
N ALA A 186 19.44 -27.51 16.72
CA ALA A 186 19.87 -28.50 15.73
C ALA A 186 21.39 -28.47 15.53
N ALA A 187 22.15 -28.83 16.58
CA ALA A 187 23.61 -28.78 16.58
C ALA A 187 24.24 -29.62 15.44
N GLU A 188 23.53 -30.64 14.97
CA GLU A 188 23.88 -31.46 13.81
C GLU A 188 23.85 -30.73 12.46
N LEU A 189 23.32 -29.51 12.40
CA LEU A 189 23.30 -28.63 11.21
C LEU A 189 24.30 -27.47 11.29
N ARG A 190 25.18 -27.45 12.32
CA ARG A 190 26.23 -26.43 12.43
C ARG A 190 27.12 -26.34 11.18
N PRO A 191 27.57 -27.45 10.56
CA PRO A 191 28.40 -27.37 9.35
C PRO A 191 27.68 -26.66 8.19
N GLU A 192 26.40 -26.93 8.00
CA GLU A 192 25.55 -26.28 7.02
C GLU A 192 25.38 -24.78 7.33
N LEU A 193 25.22 -24.41 8.61
CA LEU A 193 25.13 -23.02 9.06
C LEU A 193 26.42 -22.23 8.80
N GLU A 194 27.58 -22.80 9.11
CA GLU A 194 28.88 -22.19 8.82
C GLU A 194 29.12 -22.08 7.31
N ALA A 195 28.66 -23.06 6.52
CA ALA A 195 28.71 -23.00 5.07
C ALA A 195 27.82 -21.90 4.48
N LEU A 196 26.66 -21.60 5.10
CA LEU A 196 25.82 -20.45 4.76
C LEU A 196 26.56 -19.13 4.95
N TRP A 197 27.14 -18.92 6.13
CA TRP A 197 27.89 -17.70 6.42
C TRP A 197 29.14 -17.51 5.55
N ALA A 198 29.75 -18.59 5.09
CA ALA A 198 30.90 -18.51 4.20
C ALA A 198 30.53 -18.07 2.78
N ARG A 199 29.32 -18.39 2.30
CA ARG A 199 28.89 -18.11 0.92
C ARG A 199 27.98 -16.89 0.79
N SER A 200 27.22 -16.54 1.83
CA SER A 200 26.23 -15.45 1.81
C SER A 200 26.69 -14.32 2.72
N PRO A 201 27.22 -13.22 2.15
CA PRO A 201 27.48 -12.00 2.91
C PRO A 201 26.21 -11.41 3.53
N LEU A 202 25.03 -11.68 2.96
CA LEU A 202 23.74 -11.21 3.47
C LEU A 202 23.36 -11.93 4.76
N ALA A 203 23.44 -13.26 4.79
CA ALA A 203 23.29 -14.04 6.02
C ALA A 203 24.34 -13.67 7.08
N ALA A 204 25.51 -13.19 6.65
CA ALA A 204 26.61 -12.76 7.52
C ALA A 204 26.60 -11.25 7.84
N MET A 205 25.58 -10.46 7.45
CA MET A 205 25.61 -8.99 7.56
C MET A 205 25.78 -8.47 9.00
N GLY A 206 25.45 -9.29 10.00
CA GLY A 206 25.66 -9.03 11.42
C GLY A 206 27.10 -9.08 11.91
N GLY A 207 28.03 -9.57 11.09
CA GLY A 207 29.42 -9.77 11.48
C GLY A 207 29.63 -10.90 12.48
N ASP A 208 30.76 -10.89 13.17
CA ASP A 208 31.16 -11.97 14.07
C ASP A 208 30.36 -12.00 15.38
N GLU A 209 29.80 -10.86 15.81
CA GLU A 209 28.98 -10.77 17.03
C GLU A 209 27.64 -11.50 16.85
N ASP A 210 26.90 -11.21 15.78
CA ASP A 210 25.62 -11.87 15.49
C ASP A 210 25.79 -13.38 15.23
N LYS A 211 26.90 -13.79 14.59
CA LYS A 211 27.25 -15.21 14.45
C LYS A 211 27.50 -15.87 15.80
N ALA A 212 28.20 -15.19 16.72
CA ALA A 212 28.45 -15.70 18.05
C ALA A 212 27.15 -15.81 18.86
N GLU A 213 26.24 -14.84 18.74
CA GLU A 213 24.91 -14.89 19.34
C GLU A 213 24.08 -16.06 18.78
N MET A 214 24.08 -16.25 17.46
CA MET A 214 23.39 -17.37 16.82
C MET A 214 23.92 -18.73 17.32
N LEU A 215 25.24 -18.89 17.43
CA LEU A 215 25.85 -20.11 17.99
C LEU A 215 25.52 -20.30 19.47
N ALA A 216 25.49 -19.22 20.26
CA ALA A 216 25.10 -19.28 21.66
C ALA A 216 23.64 -19.67 21.84
N THR A 217 22.75 -19.23 20.94
CA THR A 217 21.34 -19.65 20.89
C THR A 217 21.20 -21.10 20.47
N LEU A 218 21.96 -21.55 19.47
CA LEU A 218 22.02 -22.95 19.07
C LEU A 218 22.44 -23.87 20.21
N GLU A 219 23.53 -23.54 20.91
CA GLU A 219 24.07 -24.32 22.03
C GLU A 219 23.10 -24.35 23.21
N TRP A 220 22.56 -23.18 23.59
CA TRP A 220 21.59 -23.11 24.66
C TRP A 220 20.34 -23.95 24.36
N SER A 221 19.78 -23.85 23.15
CA SER A 221 18.57 -24.57 22.77
C SER A 221 18.82 -26.08 22.69
N ALA A 222 20.03 -26.51 22.32
CA ALA A 222 20.43 -27.91 22.36
C ALA A 222 20.50 -28.46 23.80
N ASP A 223 20.92 -27.63 24.76
CA ASP A 223 20.97 -27.97 26.19
C ASP A 223 19.59 -27.89 26.88
N HIS A 224 18.62 -27.21 26.27
CA HIS A 224 17.26 -27.01 26.80
C HIS A 224 16.19 -27.52 25.80
N PRO A 225 16.23 -28.80 25.40
CA PRO A 225 15.27 -29.33 24.45
C PRO A 225 13.85 -29.25 25.04
N GLY A 226 12.91 -28.73 24.26
CA GLY A 226 11.53 -28.56 24.73
C GLY A 226 11.19 -27.17 25.25
N ASP A 227 12.16 -26.26 25.37
CA ASP A 227 11.96 -24.91 25.88
C ASP A 227 11.91 -23.86 24.75
N PRO A 228 10.72 -23.34 24.39
CA PRO A 228 10.58 -22.34 23.34
C PRO A 228 10.85 -20.91 23.81
N SER A 229 11.26 -20.68 25.08
CA SER A 229 11.27 -19.33 25.68
C SER A 229 12.10 -18.32 24.89
N ARG A 230 13.29 -18.70 24.39
CA ARG A 230 14.12 -17.80 23.58
C ARG A 230 13.45 -17.42 22.25
N LEU A 231 12.80 -18.38 21.60
CA LEU A 231 12.09 -18.13 20.36
C LEU A 231 10.90 -17.19 20.61
N ILE A 232 10.16 -17.39 21.70
CA ILE A 232 9.05 -16.50 22.09
C ILE A 232 9.55 -15.09 22.43
N GLU A 233 10.63 -14.97 23.21
CA GLU A 233 11.15 -13.68 23.66
C GLU A 233 11.77 -12.86 22.51
N THR A 234 12.47 -13.50 21.59
CA THR A 234 13.19 -12.82 20.50
C THR A 234 12.34 -12.68 19.24
N GLU A 235 11.70 -13.77 18.78
CA GLU A 235 10.95 -13.78 17.52
C GLU A 235 9.45 -13.51 17.72
N GLN A 236 8.96 -13.46 18.97
CA GLN A 236 7.55 -13.25 19.29
C GLN A 236 6.60 -14.28 18.66
N VAL A 237 7.08 -15.49 18.41
CA VAL A 237 6.27 -16.58 17.83
C VAL A 237 5.71 -17.48 18.92
N ALA A 238 4.39 -17.50 19.05
CA ALA A 238 3.66 -18.33 20.00
C ALA A 238 2.23 -18.59 19.50
N PRO A 239 1.52 -19.62 19.99
CA PRO A 239 0.11 -19.81 19.70
C PRO A 239 -0.70 -18.58 20.14
N ILE A 240 -1.61 -18.15 19.27
CA ILE A 240 -2.53 -17.05 19.55
C ILE A 240 -3.48 -17.53 20.64
N THR A 241 -3.34 -16.94 21.83
CA THR A 241 -4.18 -17.25 22.98
C THR A 241 -5.30 -16.23 23.18
N ASP A 242 -5.05 -14.97 22.79
CA ASP A 242 -5.99 -13.86 22.83
C ASP A 242 -6.08 -13.20 21.45
N LEU A 243 -7.30 -13.08 20.92
CA LEU A 243 -7.56 -12.50 19.60
C LEU A 243 -7.44 -10.97 19.59
N ILE A 244 -7.64 -10.31 20.73
CA ILE A 244 -7.50 -8.86 20.87
C ILE A 244 -6.02 -8.49 20.83
N ASP A 245 -5.17 -9.26 21.51
CA ASP A 245 -3.71 -9.04 21.50
C ASP A 245 -3.11 -9.30 20.11
N ALA A 246 -3.66 -10.25 19.36
CA ALA A 246 -3.25 -10.52 17.98
C ALA A 246 -3.73 -9.45 16.98
N MET A 247 -4.83 -8.75 17.28
CA MET A 247 -5.43 -7.73 16.40
C MET A 247 -5.70 -6.41 17.16
N PRO A 248 -4.67 -5.76 17.71
CA PRO A 248 -4.83 -4.58 18.56
C PRO A 248 -5.39 -3.37 17.80
N TRP A 249 -5.33 -3.38 16.47
CA TRP A 249 -5.87 -2.33 15.60
C TRP A 249 -7.41 -2.26 15.64
N LEU A 250 -8.09 -3.34 16.03
CA LEU A 250 -9.54 -3.36 16.26
C LEU A 250 -9.95 -2.65 17.55
N LEU A 251 -9.01 -2.38 18.46
CA LEU A 251 -9.32 -1.65 19.69
C LEU A 251 -9.53 -0.17 19.38
N ALA A 252 -10.65 0.36 19.88
CA ALA A 252 -10.84 1.78 20.01
C ALA A 252 -9.68 2.37 20.83
N LYS A 253 -8.82 3.15 20.17
CA LYS A 253 -7.79 3.92 20.87
C LYS A 253 -8.51 4.74 21.96
N PRO A 254 -8.04 4.72 23.22
CA PRO A 254 -8.61 5.62 24.23
C PRO A 254 -8.58 7.03 23.64
N GLU A 255 -9.59 7.86 23.93
CA GLU A 255 -9.59 9.28 23.53
C GLU A 255 -8.32 9.94 24.07
N ALA A 256 -7.21 9.79 23.36
CA ALA A 256 -6.02 10.57 23.57
C ALA A 256 -6.51 11.98 23.38
N ALA A 257 -6.40 12.80 24.42
CA ALA A 257 -6.70 14.23 24.37
C ALA A 257 -6.18 14.72 23.03
N LYS A 258 -7.09 14.98 22.07
CA LYS A 258 -6.77 15.15 20.65
C LYS A 258 -5.49 15.97 20.62
N PRO A 259 -4.35 15.45 20.12
CA PRO A 259 -3.13 16.25 20.12
C PRO A 259 -3.56 17.57 19.54
N LYS A 260 -3.36 18.68 20.30
CA LYS A 260 -3.90 20.00 19.93
C LYS A 260 -3.54 20.18 18.46
N ARG A 261 -4.47 19.90 17.55
CA ARG A 261 -4.18 19.88 16.12
C ARG A 261 -3.64 21.28 15.89
N ALA A 262 -2.38 21.38 15.48
CA ALA A 262 -1.84 22.66 15.10
C ALA A 262 -2.88 23.23 14.15
N LYS A 263 -3.45 24.39 14.47
CA LYS A 263 -4.51 24.98 13.64
C LYS A 263 -3.96 24.94 12.22
N PRO A 264 -4.64 24.26 11.28
CA PRO A 264 -4.12 24.14 9.93
C PRO A 264 -3.78 25.55 9.44
N ARG A 265 -2.54 25.75 8.99
CA ARG A 265 -2.12 27.03 8.41
C ARG A 265 -2.71 27.08 7.00
N GLY A 266 -3.99 27.42 6.90
CA GLY A 266 -4.69 27.51 5.62
C GLY A 266 -6.21 27.36 5.78
N PRO A 267 -6.99 27.68 4.73
CA PRO A 267 -8.40 27.32 4.66
C PRO A 267 -8.53 25.79 4.73
N ARG A 268 -9.64 25.30 5.31
CA ARG A 268 -9.99 23.88 5.28
C ARG A 268 -10.15 23.46 3.81
N ASP A 269 -9.64 22.28 3.46
CA ASP A 269 -9.91 21.67 2.15
C ASP A 269 -11.43 21.58 1.94
N ALA A 270 -11.90 22.16 0.84
CA ALA A 270 -13.30 22.23 0.46
C ALA A 270 -13.90 20.85 0.18
N ALA A 271 -13.07 19.87 -0.21
CA ALA A 271 -13.48 18.51 -0.51
C ALA A 271 -13.20 17.51 0.61
N ALA A 272 -12.80 17.97 1.82
CA ALA A 272 -12.36 17.09 2.90
C ALA A 272 -13.36 16.00 3.32
N ASP A 273 -14.67 16.25 3.15
CA ASP A 273 -15.73 15.32 3.57
C ASP A 273 -16.09 14.28 2.49
N LEU A 274 -15.57 14.43 1.26
CA LEU A 274 -15.86 13.54 0.14
C LEU A 274 -14.60 12.92 -0.49
N ALA A 275 -13.43 13.51 -0.25
CA ALA A 275 -12.13 12.98 -0.69
C ALA A 275 -11.93 11.54 -0.23
N LEU A 276 -11.18 10.77 -1.02
CA LEU A 276 -10.78 9.43 -0.64
C LEU A 276 -9.87 9.51 0.58
N ASP A 277 -10.07 8.61 1.54
CA ASP A 277 -9.11 8.44 2.62
C ASP A 277 -7.89 7.59 2.19
N GLU A 278 -6.91 7.43 3.09
CA GLU A 278 -5.67 6.69 2.81
C GLU A 278 -5.93 5.21 2.49
N GLU A 279 -6.95 4.60 3.08
CA GLU A 279 -7.28 3.19 2.85
C GLU A 279 -7.97 3.00 1.49
N GLU A 280 -8.91 3.89 1.16
CA GLU A 280 -9.60 3.93 -0.12
C GLU A 280 -8.63 4.20 -1.27
N GLU A 281 -7.71 5.16 -1.11
CA GLU A 281 -6.67 5.44 -2.10
C GLU A 281 -5.73 4.24 -2.30
N ARG A 282 -5.26 3.64 -1.19
CA ARG A 282 -4.40 2.44 -1.22
C ARG A 282 -5.08 1.28 -1.93
N TRP A 283 -6.35 1.03 -1.61
CA TRP A 283 -7.12 -0.04 -2.25
C TRP A 283 -7.32 0.22 -3.75
N LEU A 284 -7.71 1.45 -4.13
CA LEU A 284 -7.92 1.78 -5.54
C LEU A 284 -6.62 1.68 -6.35
N ARG A 285 -5.51 2.14 -5.77
CA ARG A 285 -4.17 2.04 -6.37
C ARG A 285 -3.80 0.60 -6.66
N GLY A 286 -4.03 -0.31 -5.72
CA GLY A 286 -3.76 -1.72 -5.92
C GLY A 286 -4.72 -2.39 -6.91
N PHE A 287 -6.00 -2.03 -6.91
CA PHE A 287 -6.97 -2.57 -7.85
C PHE A 287 -6.60 -2.26 -9.31
N LEU A 288 -6.18 -1.02 -9.59
CA LEU A 288 -5.81 -0.55 -10.95
C LEU A 288 -4.54 -1.19 -11.52
N VAL A 289 -3.78 -1.93 -10.71
CA VAL A 289 -2.60 -2.71 -11.15
C VAL A 289 -2.76 -4.20 -10.87
N SER A 290 -3.95 -4.63 -10.47
CA SER A 290 -4.23 -6.03 -10.12
C SER A 290 -4.49 -6.89 -11.36
N PRO A 291 -4.43 -8.23 -11.25
CA PRO A 291 -4.83 -9.14 -12.31
C PRO A 291 -6.31 -9.03 -12.73
N ASN A 292 -7.15 -8.33 -11.95
CA ASN A 292 -8.56 -8.10 -12.25
C ASN A 292 -8.81 -7.02 -13.30
N VAL A 293 -7.79 -6.27 -13.73
CA VAL A 293 -7.91 -5.24 -14.77
C VAL A 293 -6.99 -5.56 -15.95
N PRO A 294 -7.27 -5.06 -17.16
CA PRO A 294 -6.37 -5.23 -18.29
C PRO A 294 -4.97 -4.67 -17.99
N ALA A 295 -3.91 -5.29 -18.52
CA ALA A 295 -2.54 -4.84 -18.30
C ALA A 295 -2.26 -3.43 -18.88
N SER A 296 -3.10 -2.95 -19.78
CA SER A 296 -3.08 -1.59 -20.33
C SER A 296 -3.72 -0.53 -19.42
N THR A 297 -4.28 -0.93 -18.27
CA THR A 297 -4.94 -0.02 -17.33
C THR A 297 -3.94 1.00 -16.80
N ILE A 298 -4.35 2.26 -16.76
CA ILE A 298 -3.51 3.34 -16.23
C ILE A 298 -3.49 3.27 -14.68
N PRO A 299 -2.33 3.51 -14.04
CA PRO A 299 -2.26 3.53 -12.57
C PRO A 299 -2.99 4.74 -11.99
N LEU A 300 -3.26 4.73 -10.68
CA LEU A 300 -3.98 5.80 -9.98
C LEU A 300 -3.38 7.20 -10.19
N GLU A 301 -2.05 7.32 -10.24
CA GLU A 301 -1.38 8.59 -10.53
C GLU A 301 -1.76 9.14 -11.92
N ALA A 302 -1.83 8.27 -12.94
CA ALA A 302 -2.28 8.68 -14.27
C ALA A 302 -3.80 8.92 -14.33
N LEU A 303 -4.59 8.18 -13.55
CA LEU A 303 -6.02 8.44 -13.40
C LEU A 303 -6.28 9.84 -12.82
N ASP A 304 -5.54 10.25 -11.80
CA ASP A 304 -5.61 11.58 -11.19
C ASP A 304 -5.32 12.67 -12.22
N GLY A 305 -4.25 12.52 -13.02
CA GLY A 305 -3.92 13.43 -14.11
C GLY A 305 -5.00 13.50 -15.18
N LEU A 306 -5.55 12.34 -15.59
CA LEU A 306 -6.65 12.25 -16.54
C LEU A 306 -7.88 13.01 -16.03
N PHE A 307 -8.32 12.74 -14.80
CA PHE A 307 -9.47 13.42 -14.21
C PHE A 307 -9.22 14.91 -14.00
N ALA A 308 -8.01 15.31 -13.60
CA ALA A 308 -7.63 16.72 -13.49
C ALA A 308 -7.81 17.45 -14.83
N ALA A 309 -7.33 16.87 -15.94
CA ALA A 309 -7.53 17.43 -17.28
C ALA A 309 -9.02 17.48 -17.67
N LEU A 310 -9.78 16.42 -17.43
CA LEU A 310 -11.19 16.36 -17.82
C LEU A 310 -12.08 17.32 -17.00
N VAL A 311 -11.80 17.50 -15.72
CA VAL A 311 -12.51 18.45 -14.84
C VAL A 311 -12.11 19.89 -15.13
N ALA A 312 -10.80 20.15 -15.31
CA ALA A 312 -10.28 21.47 -15.62
C ALA A 312 -10.58 21.92 -17.06
N GLY A 313 -10.89 20.97 -17.95
CA GLY A 313 -11.01 21.20 -19.38
C GLY A 313 -12.24 21.95 -19.86
N PRO A 314 -12.29 22.24 -21.17
CA PRO A 314 -13.32 23.09 -21.78
C PRO A 314 -14.71 22.44 -21.83
N GLU A 315 -14.77 21.12 -21.98
CA GLU A 315 -15.99 20.37 -22.29
C GLU A 315 -16.12 19.13 -21.39
N PRO A 316 -17.34 18.80 -20.93
CA PRO A 316 -17.55 17.59 -20.13
C PRO A 316 -17.33 16.33 -20.97
N VAL A 317 -16.88 15.26 -20.30
CA VAL A 317 -16.66 13.93 -20.88
C VAL A 317 -17.40 12.90 -20.03
N ALA A 318 -18.26 12.10 -20.66
CA ALA A 318 -19.05 11.11 -19.93
C ALA A 318 -18.23 9.83 -19.65
N PRO A 319 -18.59 9.03 -18.61
CA PRO A 319 -17.88 7.78 -18.30
C PRO A 319 -17.66 6.83 -19.49
N PRO A 320 -18.65 6.58 -20.38
CA PRO A 320 -18.43 5.71 -21.54
C PRO A 320 -17.32 6.17 -22.50
N GLU A 321 -16.93 7.45 -22.45
CA GLU A 321 -15.85 8.01 -23.28
C GLU A 321 -14.47 7.90 -22.60
N TYR A 322 -14.37 8.13 -21.29
CA TYR A 322 -13.07 8.11 -20.59
C TYR A 322 -12.72 6.73 -20.01
N LEU A 323 -13.68 5.86 -19.69
CA LEU A 323 -13.40 4.53 -19.13
C LEU A 323 -12.55 3.66 -20.07
N PRO A 324 -12.72 3.67 -21.40
CA PRO A 324 -11.81 2.99 -22.32
C PRO A 324 -10.38 3.54 -22.29
N VAL A 325 -10.18 4.80 -21.92
CA VAL A 325 -8.83 5.38 -21.72
C VAL A 325 -8.22 4.91 -20.41
N VAL A 326 -9.05 4.71 -19.37
CA VAL A 326 -8.60 4.21 -18.07
C VAL A 326 -8.17 2.75 -18.16
N PHE A 327 -8.99 1.88 -18.74
CA PHE A 327 -8.74 0.43 -18.78
C PHE A 327 -7.98 -0.04 -20.05
N GLY A 328 -7.95 0.79 -21.09
CA GLY A 328 -7.27 0.46 -22.35
C GLY A 328 -8.07 -0.50 -23.22
N ASP A 329 -7.49 -1.66 -23.55
CA ASP A 329 -8.02 -2.57 -24.58
C ASP A 329 -9.03 -3.62 -24.08
N GLY A 330 -9.46 -3.52 -22.83
CA GLY A 330 -10.42 -4.44 -22.22
C GLY A 330 -11.28 -3.80 -21.13
N GLU A 331 -12.04 -4.64 -20.43
CA GLU A 331 -12.88 -4.26 -19.31
C GLU A 331 -12.37 -4.92 -18.01
N PRO A 332 -12.57 -4.29 -16.84
CA PRO A 332 -12.29 -4.92 -15.56
C PRO A 332 -13.10 -6.21 -15.36
N ASN A 333 -12.43 -7.24 -14.86
CA ASN A 333 -13.06 -8.46 -14.36
C ASN A 333 -13.41 -8.27 -12.87
N TYR A 334 -14.54 -7.60 -12.61
CA TYR A 334 -15.05 -7.43 -11.26
C TYR A 334 -15.49 -8.76 -10.63
N ALA A 335 -15.06 -9.01 -9.40
CA ALA A 335 -15.42 -10.18 -8.61
C ALA A 335 -16.93 -10.25 -8.28
N SER A 336 -17.57 -9.08 -8.19
CA SER A 336 -18.99 -8.95 -7.88
C SER A 336 -19.57 -7.62 -8.39
N ALA A 337 -20.89 -7.52 -8.47
CA ALA A 337 -21.57 -6.26 -8.76
C ALA A 337 -21.23 -5.16 -7.74
N GLU A 338 -21.07 -5.54 -6.47
CA GLU A 338 -20.70 -4.60 -5.43
C GLU A 338 -19.29 -4.04 -5.62
N GLN A 339 -18.34 -4.86 -6.07
CA GLN A 339 -17.02 -4.34 -6.41
C GLN A 339 -17.07 -3.32 -7.54
N ALA A 340 -17.88 -3.57 -8.57
CA ALA A 340 -18.07 -2.62 -9.65
C ALA A 340 -18.67 -1.29 -9.13
N GLU A 341 -19.67 -1.37 -8.25
CA GLU A 341 -20.27 -0.20 -7.60
C GLU A 341 -19.25 0.56 -6.74
N TYR A 342 -18.41 -0.14 -5.98
CA TYR A 342 -17.38 0.45 -5.14
C TYR A 342 -16.32 1.20 -5.96
N VAL A 343 -15.83 0.61 -7.06
CA VAL A 343 -14.89 1.31 -7.97
C VAL A 343 -15.53 2.56 -8.59
N GLN A 344 -16.80 2.47 -8.99
CA GLN A 344 -17.52 3.62 -9.54
C GLN A 344 -17.73 4.73 -8.51
N ASP A 345 -18.04 4.39 -7.25
CA ASP A 345 -18.13 5.36 -6.16
C ASP A 345 -16.78 6.07 -5.92
N LEU A 346 -15.68 5.33 -5.84
CA LEU A 346 -14.35 5.89 -5.66
C LEU A 346 -13.95 6.81 -6.82
N PHE A 347 -14.22 6.43 -8.07
CA PHE A 347 -14.00 7.28 -9.24
C PHE A 347 -14.84 8.56 -9.17
N GLY A 348 -16.12 8.43 -8.84
CA GLY A 348 -17.05 9.57 -8.72
C GLY A 348 -16.63 10.54 -7.61
N ARG A 349 -16.23 10.03 -6.45
CA ARG A 349 -15.73 10.83 -5.32
C ARG A 349 -14.40 11.51 -5.64
N HIS A 350 -13.49 10.81 -6.30
CA HIS A 350 -12.21 11.40 -6.72
C HIS A 350 -12.44 12.53 -7.75
N TRP A 351 -13.31 12.31 -8.75
CA TRP A 351 -13.73 13.36 -9.69
C TRP A 351 -14.34 14.56 -8.97
N ALA A 352 -15.32 14.32 -8.09
CA ALA A 352 -15.99 15.37 -7.32
C ALA A 352 -15.04 16.12 -6.39
N THR A 353 -13.95 15.48 -5.94
CA THR A 353 -12.91 16.10 -5.10
C THR A 353 -12.18 17.17 -5.87
N ILE A 354 -11.72 16.82 -7.08
CA ILE A 354 -11.05 17.75 -7.99
C ILE A 354 -11.99 18.91 -8.30
N GLU A 355 -13.23 18.62 -8.73
CA GLU A 355 -14.21 19.65 -9.09
C GLU A 355 -14.52 20.59 -7.91
N THR A 356 -14.74 20.05 -6.72
CA THR A 356 -15.07 20.83 -5.52
C THR A 356 -13.92 21.74 -5.10
N ARG A 357 -12.68 21.25 -5.13
CA ARG A 357 -11.48 22.07 -4.84
C ARG A 357 -11.36 23.21 -5.84
N LEU A 358 -11.42 22.91 -7.13
CA LEU A 358 -11.27 23.90 -8.21
C LEU A 358 -12.39 24.94 -8.20
N ALA A 359 -13.64 24.53 -8.00
CA ALA A 359 -14.78 25.44 -7.88
C ALA A 359 -14.69 26.36 -6.65
N ALA A 360 -14.07 25.89 -5.57
CA ALA A 360 -13.79 26.70 -4.38
C ALA A 360 -12.54 27.60 -4.53
N GLY A 361 -11.85 27.54 -5.67
CA GLY A 361 -10.59 28.25 -5.88
C GLY A 361 -9.43 27.71 -5.04
N GLN A 362 -9.47 26.43 -4.68
CA GLN A 362 -8.36 25.70 -4.09
C GLN A 362 -7.66 24.84 -5.17
N PRO A 363 -6.33 24.74 -5.17
CA PRO A 363 -5.63 23.83 -6.08
C PRO A 363 -5.95 22.37 -5.71
N HIS A 364 -5.97 21.50 -6.71
CA HIS A 364 -5.97 20.06 -6.48
C HIS A 364 -4.52 19.58 -6.45
N GLU A 365 -4.08 19.06 -5.31
CA GLU A 365 -2.73 18.51 -5.18
C GLU A 365 -2.65 17.17 -5.93
N PRO A 366 -1.73 17.00 -6.90
CA PRO A 366 -1.56 15.76 -7.63
C PRO A 366 -1.24 14.56 -6.73
N LEU A 367 -1.78 13.39 -7.09
CA LEU A 367 -1.39 12.12 -6.46
C LEU A 367 -0.16 11.54 -7.15
N PHE A 368 0.94 11.35 -6.42
CA PHE A 368 2.14 10.68 -6.92
C PHE A 368 2.34 9.31 -6.27
N ALA A 369 2.79 8.33 -7.05
CA ALA A 369 3.33 7.10 -6.51
C ALA A 369 4.74 7.34 -5.93
N PRO A 370 5.19 6.54 -4.95
CA PRO A 370 6.58 6.56 -4.53
C PRO A 370 7.51 6.25 -5.71
N ALA A 371 8.36 7.21 -6.08
CA ALA A 371 9.31 7.11 -7.18
C ALA A 371 10.58 7.90 -6.86
N THR A 372 11.63 7.72 -7.65
CA THR A 372 12.76 8.65 -7.67
C THR A 372 12.26 10.01 -8.18
N LEU A 373 12.87 11.12 -7.77
CA LEU A 373 12.45 12.46 -8.20
C LEU A 373 12.40 12.60 -9.73
N ASP A 374 13.32 11.92 -10.43
CA ASP A 374 13.41 11.89 -11.89
C ASP A 374 12.21 11.21 -12.56
N ASP A 375 11.46 10.38 -11.82
CA ASP A 375 10.28 9.65 -12.31
C ASP A 375 8.95 10.15 -11.70
N THR A 376 8.99 10.86 -10.56
CA THR A 376 7.80 11.42 -9.91
C THR A 376 7.01 12.32 -10.85
N GLY A 377 5.71 12.06 -11.02
CA GLY A 377 4.81 12.89 -11.84
C GLY A 377 4.79 12.56 -13.33
N ARG A 378 5.57 11.58 -13.80
CA ARG A 378 5.51 11.12 -15.20
C ARG A 378 4.16 10.51 -15.53
N TYR A 379 3.68 9.60 -14.69
CA TYR A 379 2.38 8.95 -14.91
C TYR A 379 1.25 9.98 -14.83
N TRP A 380 1.36 10.96 -13.93
CA TRP A 380 0.37 12.02 -13.80
C TRP A 380 0.27 12.83 -15.08
N ALA A 381 1.41 13.31 -15.58
CA ALA A 381 1.48 14.09 -16.82
C ALA A 381 0.95 13.29 -18.02
N ARG A 382 1.29 12.00 -18.13
CA ARG A 382 0.73 11.12 -19.18
C ARG A 382 -0.79 11.05 -19.10
N GLY A 383 -1.34 10.86 -17.90
CA GLY A 383 -2.78 10.91 -17.65
C GLY A 383 -3.41 12.23 -18.09
N PHE A 384 -2.80 13.34 -17.72
CA PHE A 384 -3.26 14.68 -18.08
C PHE A 384 -3.31 14.87 -19.60
N ILE A 385 -2.27 14.47 -20.32
CA ILE A 385 -2.22 14.54 -21.79
C ILE A 385 -3.27 13.63 -22.45
N LEU A 386 -3.54 12.43 -21.90
CA LEU A 386 -4.65 11.59 -22.35
C LEU A 386 -6.00 12.32 -22.23
N GLY A 387 -6.22 13.03 -21.13
CA GLY A 387 -7.43 13.84 -20.92
C GLY A 387 -7.54 15.04 -21.87
N VAL A 388 -6.43 15.73 -22.12
CA VAL A 388 -6.37 16.80 -23.13
C VAL A 388 -6.75 16.26 -24.51
N ASN A 389 -6.23 15.08 -24.89
CA ASN A 389 -6.49 14.47 -26.19
C ASN A 389 -7.96 14.08 -26.42
N LEU A 390 -8.70 13.70 -25.37
CA LEU A 390 -10.14 13.41 -25.45
C LEU A 390 -10.97 14.61 -25.91
N ARG A 391 -10.45 15.84 -25.75
CA ARG A 391 -11.04 17.10 -26.20
C ARG A 391 -10.01 18.00 -26.87
N HIS A 392 -9.11 17.43 -27.68
CA HIS A 392 -7.97 18.14 -28.28
C HIS A 392 -8.37 19.47 -28.94
N ASP A 393 -9.42 19.45 -29.77
CA ASP A 393 -9.89 20.65 -30.47
C ASP A 393 -10.43 21.72 -29.52
N GLY A 394 -11.06 21.31 -28.40
CA GLY A 394 -11.51 22.21 -27.35
C GLY A 394 -10.33 22.89 -26.65
N TRP A 395 -9.25 22.16 -26.38
CA TRP A 395 -8.06 22.67 -25.72
C TRP A 395 -7.23 23.64 -26.57
N ARG A 396 -7.42 23.61 -27.91
CA ARG A 396 -6.64 24.38 -28.87
C ARG A 396 -6.54 25.87 -28.54
N ARG A 397 -7.61 26.48 -28.03
CA ARG A 397 -7.60 27.90 -27.67
C ARG A 397 -6.60 28.22 -26.54
N LEU A 398 -6.46 27.34 -25.54
CA LEU A 398 -5.48 27.50 -24.47
C LEU A 398 -4.07 27.15 -24.98
N ILE A 399 -3.95 26.09 -25.80
CA ILE A 399 -2.67 25.67 -26.40
C ILE A 399 -2.05 26.79 -27.25
N ASP A 400 -2.85 27.46 -28.07
CA ASP A 400 -2.38 28.52 -28.99
C ASP A 400 -2.18 29.89 -28.29
N ASP A 401 -2.49 30.00 -26.98
CA ASP A 401 -2.34 31.22 -26.19
C ASP A 401 -0.90 31.34 -25.68
N THR A 402 -0.23 32.45 -25.98
CA THR A 402 1.20 32.64 -25.67
C THR A 402 1.52 32.76 -24.18
N GLU A 403 0.54 33.05 -23.32
CA GLU A 403 0.75 33.09 -21.87
C GLU A 403 0.12 31.86 -21.19
N ALA A 404 -1.04 31.40 -21.66
CA ALA A 404 -1.73 30.24 -21.07
C ALA A 404 -1.18 28.88 -21.56
N GLY A 405 -0.59 28.84 -22.75
CA GLY A 405 -0.05 27.62 -23.37
C GLY A 405 1.25 27.13 -22.72
N ASP A 406 2.03 28.02 -22.11
CA ASP A 406 3.27 27.68 -21.40
C ASP A 406 3.03 26.62 -20.30
N PHE A 407 1.86 26.65 -19.65
CA PHE A 407 1.45 25.61 -18.71
C PHE A 407 1.50 24.20 -19.32
N LEU A 408 0.89 24.01 -20.49
CA LEU A 408 0.86 22.69 -21.12
C LEU A 408 2.26 22.25 -21.55
N GLY A 409 3.13 23.20 -21.90
CA GLY A 409 4.55 22.96 -22.12
C GLY A 409 5.24 22.34 -20.89
N LEU A 410 4.97 22.85 -19.69
CA LEU A 410 5.52 22.32 -18.44
C LEU A 410 5.05 20.89 -18.15
N VAL A 411 3.76 20.59 -18.39
CA VAL A 411 3.22 19.23 -18.23
C VAL A 411 3.83 18.27 -19.25
N VAL A 412 3.97 18.70 -20.51
CA VAL A 412 4.62 17.92 -21.57
C VAL A 412 6.10 17.66 -21.25
N GLY A 413 6.80 18.64 -20.66
CA GLY A 413 8.20 18.51 -20.23
C GLY A 413 8.41 17.37 -19.24
N LEU A 414 7.42 17.04 -18.39
CA LEU A 414 7.50 15.92 -17.45
C LEU A 414 7.59 14.54 -18.13
N ILE A 415 7.13 14.41 -19.38
CA ILE A 415 7.08 13.15 -20.16
C ILE A 415 7.86 13.23 -21.48
N GLN A 416 8.78 14.19 -21.60
CA GLN A 416 9.49 14.45 -22.85
C GLN A 416 10.21 13.22 -23.42
N ASP A 417 10.85 12.41 -22.57
CA ASP A 417 11.62 11.24 -22.99
C ASP A 417 10.78 10.21 -23.79
N GLU A 418 9.44 10.30 -23.68
CA GLU A 418 8.48 9.44 -24.36
C GLU A 418 7.93 10.05 -25.68
N LEU A 419 8.11 11.36 -25.91
CA LEU A 419 7.48 12.11 -27.00
C LEU A 419 8.42 12.42 -28.19
N GLY A 420 9.72 12.14 -28.08
CA GLY A 420 10.72 12.38 -29.13
C GLY A 420 11.20 13.84 -29.25
N ASP A 421 12.19 14.08 -30.12
CA ASP A 421 12.89 15.37 -30.27
C ASP A 421 11.93 16.54 -30.57
N GLY A 422 11.68 17.40 -29.57
CA GLY A 422 10.85 18.59 -29.74
C GLY A 422 10.66 19.48 -28.50
N ALA A 423 10.80 18.94 -27.28
CA ALA A 423 10.80 19.72 -26.03
C ALA A 423 12.23 19.83 -25.45
N GLU A 424 12.52 20.86 -24.63
CA GLU A 424 13.79 20.95 -23.91
C GLU A 424 13.70 20.15 -22.59
N PRO A 425 14.67 19.25 -22.29
CA PRO A 425 14.65 18.50 -21.04
C PRO A 425 14.59 19.44 -19.86
N ILE A 426 13.57 19.27 -19.01
CA ILE A 426 13.54 19.95 -17.71
C ILE A 426 14.60 19.33 -16.81
N ASP A 427 15.44 20.16 -16.20
CA ASP A 427 16.40 19.67 -15.21
C ASP A 427 15.72 19.34 -13.87
N GLY A 428 16.46 18.79 -12.90
CA GLY A 428 15.88 18.35 -11.63
C GLY A 428 15.29 19.48 -10.77
N ASP A 429 15.86 20.70 -10.86
CA ASP A 429 15.38 21.86 -10.11
C ASP A 429 14.09 22.39 -10.77
N GLU A 430 14.08 22.51 -12.10
CA GLU A 430 12.90 22.88 -12.88
C GLU A 430 11.76 21.85 -12.71
N ARG A 431 12.08 20.55 -12.74
CA ARG A 431 11.11 19.48 -12.48
C ARG A 431 10.46 19.64 -11.10
N SER A 432 11.25 19.92 -10.08
CA SER A 432 10.73 20.13 -8.72
C SER A 432 9.79 21.33 -8.66
N GLU A 433 10.16 22.45 -9.31
CA GLU A 433 9.31 23.64 -9.38
C GLU A 433 7.99 23.36 -10.12
N VAL A 434 8.03 22.59 -11.22
CA VAL A 434 6.82 22.17 -11.93
C VAL A 434 5.92 21.33 -11.01
N LEU A 435 6.47 20.30 -10.37
CA LEU A 435 5.71 19.40 -9.48
C LEU A 435 5.05 20.17 -8.33
N GLU A 436 5.76 21.12 -7.70
CA GLU A 436 5.23 21.97 -6.63
C GLU A 436 4.10 22.91 -7.09
N ASN A 437 4.02 23.22 -8.39
CA ASN A 437 3.04 24.15 -8.94
C ASN A 437 1.93 23.47 -9.75
N LEU A 438 1.98 22.16 -10.02
CA LEU A 438 1.01 21.43 -10.83
C LEU A 438 -0.45 21.68 -10.40
N GLY A 439 -0.75 21.65 -9.10
CA GLY A 439 -2.11 21.91 -8.63
C GLY A 439 -2.64 23.31 -8.95
N ARG A 440 -1.75 24.32 -8.93
CA ARG A 440 -2.09 25.71 -9.31
C ARG A 440 -2.27 25.85 -10.81
N LEU A 441 -1.47 25.11 -11.56
CA LEU A 441 -1.53 25.07 -13.01
C LEU A 441 -2.85 24.44 -13.51
N VAL A 442 -3.31 23.35 -12.90
CA VAL A 442 -4.65 22.76 -13.15
C VAL A 442 -5.76 23.77 -12.80
N GLN A 443 -5.62 24.47 -11.68
CA GLN A 443 -6.57 25.51 -11.29
C GLN A 443 -6.64 26.66 -12.29
N PHE A 444 -5.49 27.09 -12.82
CA PHE A 444 -5.44 28.10 -13.87
C PHE A 444 -6.23 27.65 -15.11
N ALA A 445 -6.02 26.40 -15.58
CA ALA A 445 -6.76 25.86 -16.71
C ALA A 445 -8.28 25.84 -16.45
N TYR A 446 -8.71 25.39 -15.27
CA TYR A 446 -10.12 25.42 -14.89
C TYR A 446 -10.72 26.83 -14.96
N PHE A 447 -10.03 27.83 -14.41
CA PHE A 447 -10.50 29.21 -14.47
C PHE A 447 -10.48 29.81 -15.87
N TYR A 448 -9.51 29.44 -16.71
CA TYR A 448 -9.45 29.89 -18.10
C TYR A 448 -10.75 29.57 -18.85
N TRP A 449 -11.33 28.39 -18.61
CA TRP A 449 -12.57 27.95 -19.26
C TRP A 449 -13.86 28.38 -18.55
N ARG A 450 -13.82 28.59 -17.21
CA ARG A 450 -15.00 29.00 -16.41
C ARG A 450 -15.21 30.52 -16.35
N GLN A 451 -14.17 31.30 -16.60
CA GLN A 451 -14.33 32.73 -16.85
C GLN A 451 -14.97 32.87 -18.24
N GLU A 452 -16.28 33.16 -18.31
CA GLU A 452 -16.84 33.77 -19.51
C GLU A 452 -15.93 34.95 -19.89
N PRO A 453 -15.62 35.19 -21.18
CA PRO A 453 -14.84 36.35 -21.56
C PRO A 453 -15.68 37.59 -21.27
N THR A 454 -15.60 38.10 -20.04
CA THR A 454 -15.84 39.51 -19.79
C THR A 454 -14.81 40.21 -20.64
N ARG A 455 -15.25 40.73 -21.79
CA ARG A 455 -14.52 41.71 -22.59
C ARG A 455 -14.02 42.78 -21.61
N ILE A 456 -12.76 42.69 -21.20
CA ILE A 456 -12.02 43.84 -20.74
C ILE A 456 -11.73 44.60 -22.04
N PRO A 457 -12.29 45.81 -22.26
CA PRO A 457 -11.89 46.59 -23.40
C PRO A 457 -10.38 46.79 -23.30
N ASN A 458 -9.65 46.47 -24.37
CA ASN A 458 -8.23 46.78 -24.52
C ASN A 458 -8.00 48.28 -24.32
N GLU A 459 -7.77 48.70 -23.08
CA GLU A 459 -7.01 49.92 -22.79
C GLU A 459 -5.65 49.49 -22.24
N PRO A 460 -4.54 49.85 -22.91
CA PRO A 460 -3.22 49.49 -22.44
C PRO A 460 -2.99 50.09 -21.05
N ALA A 461 -2.61 49.24 -20.09
CA ALA A 461 -2.28 49.65 -18.73
C ALA A 461 -1.18 50.73 -18.75
N ARG A 462 -1.55 51.97 -18.42
CA ARG A 462 -0.57 53.03 -18.17
C ARG A 462 0.14 52.74 -16.86
N SER A 463 1.35 52.19 -16.93
CA SER A 463 2.22 52.14 -15.75
C SER A 463 2.75 53.54 -15.45
N THR A 464 2.30 54.12 -14.33
CA THR A 464 2.96 55.29 -13.75
C THR A 464 4.28 54.84 -13.14
N LYS A 465 5.40 55.09 -13.85
CA LYS A 465 6.75 54.84 -13.32
C LYS A 465 6.95 55.59 -12.00
N ILE A 466 7.02 54.85 -10.89
CA ILE A 466 7.34 55.39 -9.58
C ILE A 466 8.82 55.80 -9.56
N GLY A 467 9.10 57.07 -9.29
CA GLY A 467 10.47 57.57 -9.25
C GLY A 467 11.28 56.95 -8.10
N ARG A 468 12.54 56.53 -8.34
CA ARG A 468 13.43 55.88 -7.35
C ARG A 468 13.53 56.58 -5.98
N ASN A 469 13.34 57.91 -5.92
CA ASN A 469 13.42 58.69 -4.69
C ASN A 469 12.05 59.06 -4.08
N ALA A 470 10.94 58.68 -4.71
CA ALA A 470 9.59 58.91 -4.20
C ALA A 470 9.30 58.04 -2.97
N PRO A 471 8.34 58.42 -2.11
CA PRO A 471 7.85 57.55 -1.03
C PRO A 471 7.39 56.20 -1.59
N CYS A 472 7.77 55.12 -0.91
CA CYS A 472 7.44 53.77 -1.34
C CYS A 472 5.94 53.50 -1.13
N PRO A 473 5.22 52.97 -2.15
CA PRO A 473 3.77 52.78 -2.08
C PRO A 473 3.33 51.71 -1.08
N CYS A 474 4.24 50.88 -0.57
CA CYS A 474 3.95 49.89 0.48
C CYS A 474 3.70 50.50 1.86
N GLY A 475 3.71 51.84 1.99
CA GLY A 475 3.41 52.53 3.25
C GLY A 475 4.57 52.54 4.27
N SER A 476 5.75 52.05 3.90
CA SER A 476 6.91 51.95 4.81
C SER A 476 7.54 53.29 5.22
N GLY A 477 7.13 54.40 4.59
CA GLY A 477 7.72 55.73 4.80
C GLY A 477 9.13 55.91 4.21
N LYS A 478 9.73 54.87 3.62
CA LYS A 478 11.07 54.91 2.99
C LYS A 478 10.98 55.32 1.51
N LYS A 479 12.10 55.76 0.92
CA LYS A 479 12.20 55.99 -0.54
C LYS A 479 12.14 54.66 -1.29
N TYR A 480 11.48 54.62 -2.45
CA TYR A 480 11.27 53.39 -3.25
C TYR A 480 12.55 52.56 -3.46
N LYS A 481 13.67 53.20 -3.84
CA LYS A 481 14.97 52.53 -4.05
C LYS A 481 15.61 51.88 -2.81
N LYS A 482 15.09 52.16 -1.61
CA LYS A 482 15.58 51.60 -0.33
C LYS A 482 14.54 50.67 0.31
N CYS A 483 13.53 50.25 -0.46
CA CYS A 483 12.45 49.37 -0.01
C CYS A 483 12.07 48.44 -1.17
N CYS A 484 10.86 48.50 -1.72
CA CYS A 484 10.40 47.59 -2.78
C CYS A 484 11.22 47.65 -4.08
N GLY A 485 11.98 48.73 -4.32
CA GLY A 485 12.90 48.86 -5.44
C GLY A 485 14.37 48.58 -5.10
N ALA A 486 14.64 47.92 -3.97
CA ALA A 486 15.97 47.43 -3.59
C ALA A 486 16.09 45.94 -3.99
N GLY A 487 16.17 45.71 -5.29
CA GLY A 487 16.75 44.52 -5.90
C GLY A 487 18.03 44.96 -6.58
#